data_AF-A0A934YJ70-F1
#
_entry.id   AF-A0A934YJ70-F1
#
_cell.length_a   1.000
_cell.length_b   1.000
_cell.length_c   1.000
_cell.angle_alpha   90.00
_cell.angle_beta   90.00
_cell.angle_gamma   90.00
#
_symmetry.space_group_name_H-M   'P 1'
#
loop_
_entity.id
_entity.type
_entity.pdbx_description
1 polymer ?
#
loop_
_entity_poly.entity_id
_entity_poly.type
_entity_poly.pdbx_seq_one_letter_code
_entity_poly.pdbx_strand_id
1 'polypeptide(L)'
;MELRANDPRATLERRQSTTTVGGLGLPDLGIGGLTQWESACVAPCSTAPVSPDYSYRISGDGLVPSKTFTLPRGPRALRIDADLGSSTGRVTGMVLTAGGAGAILLGGVALVASPILSANDVGSEGFRTGVLAGGAGAVGLGVLLAAAGLTLWLTNGSTLRFDPSPALATAPPVGPRAAVRLLPTGLAF
;
A
#
# COMPACT_ATOMS: atom_id res chain seq x y z
N MET A 1 -5.18 15.21 16.69
CA MET A 1 -4.98 13.84 16.17
C MET A 1 -3.63 13.36 16.66
N GLU A 2 -3.55 12.09 17.07
CA GLU A 2 -2.30 11.43 17.44
C GLU A 2 -1.97 10.36 16.39
N LEU A 3 -0.78 10.41 15.80
CA LEU A 3 -0.26 9.40 14.89
C LEU A 3 0.87 8.63 15.58
N ARG A 4 0.67 7.31 15.69
CA ARG A 4 1.68 6.36 16.14
C ARG A 4 1.99 5.41 15.01
N ALA A 5 3.27 5.29 14.67
CA ALA A 5 3.74 4.34 13.67
C ALA A 5 4.77 3.39 14.29
N ASN A 6 4.85 2.19 13.74
CA ASN A 6 5.90 1.22 14.07
C ASN A 6 7.30 1.68 13.60
N ASP A 7 7.39 2.55 12.58
CA ASP A 7 8.63 3.10 12.03
C ASP A 7 8.66 4.64 12.14
N PRO A 8 9.76 5.27 12.62
CA PRO A 8 9.88 6.72 12.75
C PRO A 8 9.97 7.46 11.41
N ARG A 9 10.20 6.76 10.29
CA ARG A 9 10.20 7.35 8.95
C ARG A 9 8.79 7.49 8.35
N ALA A 10 7.77 7.02 9.07
CA ALA A 10 6.39 7.18 8.67
C ALA A 10 6.01 8.66 8.60
N THR A 11 5.50 9.08 7.46
CA THR A 11 5.05 10.45 7.17
C THR A 11 3.60 10.40 6.75
N LEU A 12 2.77 11.22 7.41
CA LEU A 12 1.41 11.47 6.97
C LEU A 12 1.45 12.42 5.79
N GLU A 13 0.92 11.98 4.66
CA GLU A 13 0.80 12.78 3.46
C GLU A 13 -0.65 13.13 3.18
N ARG A 14 -0.90 14.38 2.81
CA ARG A 14 -2.18 14.91 2.37
C ARG A 14 -2.21 14.97 0.84
N ARG A 15 -3.30 14.52 0.24
CA ARG A 15 -3.54 14.68 -1.20
C ARG A 15 -3.90 16.13 -1.50
N GLN A 16 -3.08 16.84 -2.28
CA GLN A 16 -3.38 18.21 -2.68
C GLN A 16 -4.19 18.27 -3.98
N SER A 17 -3.72 17.60 -5.02
CA SER A 17 -4.32 17.68 -6.35
C SER A 17 -4.09 16.38 -7.12
N THR A 18 -4.98 16.11 -8.06
CA THR A 18 -4.82 15.02 -9.03
C THR A 18 -4.94 15.62 -10.41
N THR A 19 -3.81 15.73 -11.10
CA THR A 19 -3.76 16.21 -12.46
C THR A 19 -3.82 14.99 -13.37
N THR A 20 -4.94 14.79 -14.06
CA THR A 20 -5.02 13.82 -15.16
C THR A 20 -4.19 14.36 -16.32
N VAL A 21 -3.13 13.66 -16.68
CA VAL A 21 -2.36 13.97 -17.88
C VAL A 21 -3.11 13.35 -19.04
N GLY A 22 -3.83 14.19 -19.80
CA GLY A 22 -4.50 13.79 -21.03
C GLY A 22 -3.47 13.35 -22.06
N GLY A 23 -3.67 12.17 -22.64
CA GLY A 23 -2.97 11.78 -23.85
C GLY A 23 -3.67 12.40 -25.06
N LEU A 24 -2.91 12.84 -26.06
CA LEU A 24 -3.44 13.36 -27.33
C LEU A 24 -4.28 14.65 -27.24
N GLY A 25 -4.14 15.45 -26.17
CA GLY A 25 -4.87 16.72 -26.04
C GLY A 25 -6.37 16.59 -25.78
N LEU A 26 -6.85 15.38 -25.46
CA LEU A 26 -8.25 15.11 -25.11
C LEU A 26 -8.35 14.89 -23.59
N PRO A 27 -9.13 15.70 -22.85
CA PRO A 27 -9.19 15.65 -21.39
C PRO A 27 -9.76 14.34 -20.83
N ASP A 28 -10.56 13.61 -21.61
CA ASP A 28 -11.24 12.37 -21.18
C ASP A 28 -10.45 11.09 -21.49
N LEU A 29 -9.34 11.19 -22.23
CA LEU A 29 -8.44 10.06 -22.55
C LEU A 29 -7.16 10.15 -21.71
N GLY A 30 -7.35 10.18 -20.40
CA GLY A 30 -6.24 10.20 -19.44
C GLY A 30 -5.42 8.92 -19.50
N ILE A 31 -4.15 9.02 -19.90
CA ILE A 31 -3.16 7.93 -19.87
C ILE A 31 -2.51 7.77 -18.49
N GLY A 32 -2.76 8.71 -17.58
CA GLY A 32 -2.32 8.63 -16.19
C GLY A 32 -2.75 9.85 -15.38
N GLY A 33 -2.85 9.68 -14.06
CA GLY A 33 -3.10 10.77 -13.12
C GLY A 33 -1.86 11.01 -12.26
N LEU A 34 -1.27 12.20 -12.34
CA LEU A 34 -0.25 12.62 -11.39
C LEU A 34 -0.96 13.12 -10.12
N THR A 35 -0.87 12.34 -9.05
CA THR A 35 -1.39 12.78 -7.75
C THR A 35 -0.26 13.39 -6.94
N GLN A 36 -0.40 14.68 -6.60
CA GLN A 36 0.55 15.37 -5.75
C GLN A 36 0.17 15.16 -4.29
N TRP A 37 1.13 14.65 -3.53
CA TRP A 37 1.05 14.43 -2.10
C TRP A 37 1.99 15.39 -1.39
N GLU A 38 1.53 15.98 -0.29
CA GLU A 38 2.30 16.89 0.53
C GLU A 38 2.44 16.30 1.93
N SER A 39 3.66 16.34 2.48
CA SER A 39 3.93 15.91 3.84
C SER A 39 3.22 16.83 4.84
N ALA A 40 2.22 16.29 5.54
CA ALA A 40 1.50 17.00 6.59
C ALA A 40 2.27 16.93 7.92
N CYS A 41 2.80 15.75 8.26
CA CYS A 41 3.60 15.55 9.48
C CYS A 41 4.42 14.24 9.45
N VAL A 42 5.50 14.17 10.22
CA VAL A 42 6.36 12.97 10.35
C VAL A 42 6.13 12.33 11.73
N ALA A 43 5.82 11.04 11.78
CA ALA A 43 5.52 10.33 13.02
C ALA A 43 6.71 10.29 13.99
N PRO A 44 6.48 10.34 15.31
CA PRO A 44 5.19 10.47 16.00
C PRO A 44 4.68 11.92 16.03
N CYS A 45 3.38 12.12 15.88
CA CYS A 45 2.76 13.45 15.91
C CYS A 45 1.56 13.47 16.86
N SER A 46 1.55 14.39 17.83
CA SER A 46 0.51 14.46 18.88
C SER A 46 -0.52 15.59 18.69
N THR A 47 -0.24 16.60 17.86
CA THR A 47 -1.05 17.84 17.81
C THR A 47 -1.24 18.46 16.42
N ALA A 48 -0.92 17.75 15.33
CA ALA A 48 -1.10 18.31 13.99
C ALA A 48 -2.61 18.59 13.72
N PRO A 49 -2.99 19.83 13.35
CA PRO A 49 -4.34 20.13 12.90
C PRO A 49 -4.52 19.55 11.49
N VAL A 50 -5.37 18.52 11.38
CA VAL A 50 -5.63 17.83 10.12
C VAL A 50 -7.11 17.93 9.80
N SER A 51 -7.44 18.43 8.60
CA SER A 51 -8.84 18.61 8.19
C SER A 51 -9.43 17.30 7.67
N PRO A 52 -10.69 16.96 8.02
CA PRO A 52 -11.36 15.77 7.50
C PRO A 52 -11.77 15.87 6.03
N ASP A 53 -11.60 17.03 5.40
CA ASP A 53 -12.02 17.26 4.01
C ASP A 53 -11.00 16.75 2.99
N TYR A 54 -9.81 16.37 3.44
CA TYR A 54 -8.76 15.84 2.58
C TYR A 54 -8.63 14.32 2.67
N SER A 55 -8.06 13.75 1.61
CA SER A 55 -7.61 12.37 1.58
C SER A 55 -6.16 12.28 2.07
N TYR A 56 -5.89 11.30 2.91
CA TYR A 56 -4.59 11.06 3.51
C TYR A 56 -4.06 9.69 3.14
N ARG A 57 -2.74 9.57 3.15
CA ARG A 57 -2.04 8.28 3.19
C ARG A 57 -0.86 8.39 4.13
N ILE A 58 -0.38 7.27 4.63
CA ILE A 58 0.87 7.20 5.38
C ILE A 58 1.89 6.54 4.48
N SER A 59 3.01 7.21 4.27
CA SER A 59 4.13 6.78 3.43
C SER A 59 5.43 6.96 4.20
N GLY A 60 6.57 6.64 3.58
CA GLY A 60 7.88 6.93 4.15
C GLY A 60 8.96 6.23 3.33
N ASP A 61 10.20 6.68 3.49
CA ASP A 61 11.33 6.10 2.77
C ASP A 61 11.52 4.64 3.17
N GLY A 62 11.50 3.75 2.16
CA GLY A 62 11.63 2.30 2.37
C GLY A 62 10.37 1.62 2.93
N LEU A 63 9.25 2.33 3.03
CA LEU A 63 7.98 1.82 3.56
C LEU A 63 6.95 1.65 2.46
N VAL A 64 6.05 0.68 2.64
CA VAL A 64 4.91 0.48 1.75
C VAL A 64 3.85 1.53 2.07
N PRO A 65 3.44 2.37 1.11
CA PRO A 65 2.39 3.36 1.34
C PRO A 65 1.08 2.69 1.72
N SER A 66 0.40 3.27 2.70
CA SER A 66 -0.94 2.85 3.09
C SER A 66 -1.95 3.11 1.99
N LYS A 67 -3.10 2.42 2.08
CA LYS A 67 -4.28 2.83 1.32
C LYS A 67 -4.65 4.26 1.68
N THR A 68 -5.23 4.96 0.71
CA THR A 68 -5.79 6.29 0.93
C THR A 68 -7.02 6.19 1.83
N PHE A 69 -7.11 7.07 2.82
CA PHE A 69 -8.23 7.14 3.75
C PHE A 69 -8.64 8.60 3.98
N THR A 70 -9.87 8.79 4.46
CA THR A 70 -10.38 10.08 4.92
C THR A 70 -10.56 10.03 6.42
N LEU A 71 -10.40 11.18 7.09
CA LEU A 71 -10.64 11.24 8.53
C LEU A 71 -12.15 11.33 8.78
N PRO A 72 -12.70 10.57 9.74
CA PRO A 72 -14.09 10.69 10.09
C PRO A 72 -14.40 12.11 10.60
N ARG A 73 -15.52 12.68 10.14
CA ARG A 73 -16.10 13.92 10.67
C ARG A 73 -16.70 13.64 12.05
N GLY A 74 -15.84 13.47 13.05
CA GLY A 74 -16.19 12.93 14.35
C GLY A 74 -15.38 13.56 15.49
N PRO A 75 -15.16 12.86 16.62
CA PRO A 75 -14.56 13.46 17.82
C PRO A 75 -13.28 14.22 17.49
N ARG A 76 -13.03 15.32 18.21
CA ARG A 76 -11.88 16.25 18.04
C ARG A 76 -10.50 15.58 18.19
N ALA A 77 -10.51 14.27 18.38
CA ALA A 77 -9.42 13.44 18.80
C ALA A 77 -9.49 12.04 18.22
N LEU A 78 -8.69 11.81 17.19
CA LEU A 78 -8.47 10.51 16.60
C LEU A 78 -7.05 10.06 16.88
N ARG A 79 -6.88 8.80 17.26
CA ARG A 79 -5.59 8.13 17.29
C ARG A 79 -5.50 7.19 16.08
N ILE A 80 -4.40 7.28 15.36
CA ILE A 80 -4.08 6.43 14.22
C ILE A 80 -2.86 5.60 14.58
N ASP A 81 -3.03 4.30 14.68
CA ASP A 81 -1.92 3.35 14.82
C ASP A 81 -1.66 2.73 13.44
N ALA A 82 -0.49 3.01 12.89
CA ALA A 82 -0.05 2.57 11.57
C ALA A 82 1.05 1.51 11.69
N ASP A 83 0.80 0.34 11.10
CA ASP A 83 1.79 -0.72 10.97
C ASP A 83 2.19 -0.80 9.50
N LEU A 84 3.38 -0.27 9.18
CA LEU A 84 3.87 -0.14 7.81
C LEU A 84 4.81 -1.30 7.48
N GLY A 85 4.56 -1.95 6.34
CA GLY A 85 5.43 -2.98 5.79
C GLY A 85 6.65 -2.42 5.06
N SER A 86 7.64 -3.28 4.79
CA SER A 86 8.87 -2.90 4.07
C SER A 86 8.67 -2.88 2.56
N SER A 87 9.03 -1.77 1.91
CA SER A 87 8.96 -1.67 0.44
C SER A 87 9.95 -2.63 -0.23
N THR A 88 11.12 -2.80 0.36
CA THR A 88 12.15 -3.72 -0.15
C THR A 88 11.67 -5.16 -0.05
N GLY A 89 11.09 -5.55 1.09
CA GLY A 89 10.49 -6.88 1.25
C GLY A 89 9.38 -7.13 0.22
N ARG A 90 8.52 -6.12 -0.01
CA ARG A 90 7.44 -6.23 -1.00
C ARG A 90 7.94 -6.39 -2.44
N VAL A 91 8.97 -5.64 -2.83
CA VAL A 91 9.58 -5.72 -4.18
C VAL A 91 10.31 -7.05 -4.35
N THR A 92 11.12 -7.47 -3.37
CA THR A 92 11.78 -8.78 -3.39
C THR A 92 10.76 -9.91 -3.51
N GLY A 93 9.64 -9.83 -2.78
CA GLY A 93 8.55 -10.79 -2.88
C GLY A 93 7.96 -10.86 -4.28
N MET A 94 7.71 -9.70 -4.90
CA MET A 94 7.22 -9.61 -6.28
C MET A 94 8.21 -10.23 -7.28
N VAL A 95 9.50 -9.91 -7.17
CA VAL A 95 10.54 -10.44 -8.07
C VAL A 95 10.68 -11.96 -7.92
N LEU A 96 10.73 -12.47 -6.69
CA LEU A 96 10.79 -13.90 -6.43
C LEU A 96 9.55 -14.63 -6.95
N THR A 97 8.36 -14.04 -6.77
CA THR A 97 7.10 -14.61 -7.29
C THR A 97 7.11 -14.67 -8.80
N ALA A 98 7.49 -13.57 -9.47
CA ALA A 98 7.55 -13.51 -10.92
C ALA A 98 8.62 -14.46 -11.50
N GLY A 99 9.80 -14.50 -10.89
CA GLY A 99 10.87 -15.43 -11.26
C GLY A 99 10.46 -16.89 -11.08
N GLY A 100 9.82 -17.22 -9.95
CA GLY A 100 9.29 -18.55 -9.69
C GLY A 100 8.21 -18.96 -10.69
N ALA A 101 7.27 -18.05 -11.00
CA ALA A 101 6.26 -18.28 -12.03
C ALA A 101 6.89 -18.51 -13.41
N GLY A 102 7.90 -17.73 -13.79
CA GLY A 102 8.66 -17.92 -15.03
C GLY A 102 9.34 -19.29 -15.11
N ALA A 103 9.99 -19.73 -14.02
CA ALA A 103 10.63 -21.05 -13.95
C ALA A 103 9.60 -22.19 -14.03
N ILE A 104 8.44 -22.06 -13.39
CA ILE A 104 7.33 -23.01 -13.50
C ILE A 104 6.84 -23.10 -14.95
N LEU A 105 6.64 -21.97 -15.62
CA LEU A 105 6.18 -21.95 -17.01
C LEU A 105 7.19 -22.62 -17.94
N LEU A 106 8.46 -22.23 -17.86
CA LEU A 106 9.52 -22.80 -18.71
C LEU A 106 9.72 -24.30 -18.44
N GLY A 107 9.78 -24.69 -17.17
CA GLY A 107 9.91 -26.10 -16.79
C GLY A 107 8.68 -26.93 -17.18
N GLY A 108 7.48 -26.35 -17.04
CA GLY A 108 6.22 -26.97 -17.45
C GLY A 108 6.17 -27.22 -18.96
N VAL A 109 6.59 -26.24 -19.77
CA VAL A 109 6.72 -26.41 -21.23
C VAL A 109 7.69 -27.52 -21.56
N ALA A 110 8.85 -27.59 -20.90
CA ALA A 110 9.82 -28.67 -21.11
C ALA A 110 9.24 -30.06 -20.78
N LEU A 111 8.48 -30.17 -19.69
CA LEU A 111 7.82 -31.42 -19.30
C LEU A 111 6.74 -31.85 -20.30
N VAL A 112 5.95 -30.92 -20.82
CA VAL A 112 4.92 -31.19 -21.83
C VAL A 112 5.55 -31.52 -23.19
N ALA A 113 6.66 -30.88 -23.55
CA ALA A 113 7.38 -31.15 -24.79
C ALA A 113 8.13 -32.49 -24.76
N SER A 114 8.53 -32.97 -23.58
CA SER A 114 9.30 -34.21 -23.40
C SER A 114 8.67 -35.44 -24.09
N PRO A 115 7.39 -35.81 -23.89
CA PRO A 115 6.78 -36.93 -24.59
C PRO A 115 6.67 -36.73 -26.10
N ILE A 116 6.51 -35.48 -26.57
CA ILE A 116 6.41 -35.15 -28.00
C ILE A 116 7.78 -35.35 -28.69
N LEU A 117 8.85 -34.88 -28.04
CA LEU A 117 10.23 -35.06 -28.50
C LEU A 117 10.60 -36.55 -28.53
N SER A 118 10.18 -37.31 -27.52
CA SER A 118 10.38 -38.77 -27.47
C SER A 118 9.65 -39.50 -28.60
N ALA A 119 8.39 -39.13 -28.89
CA ALA A 119 7.59 -39.78 -29.93
C ALA A 119 8.11 -39.53 -31.37
N ASN A 120 8.83 -38.43 -31.60
CA ASN A 120 9.32 -38.03 -32.92
C ASN A 120 10.83 -38.27 -33.11
N ASP A 121 11.49 -38.98 -32.19
CA ASP A 121 12.95 -39.20 -32.18
C ASP A 121 13.79 -37.92 -32.40
N VAL A 122 13.33 -36.83 -31.79
CA VAL A 122 14.01 -35.53 -31.89
C VAL A 122 15.14 -35.46 -30.86
N GLY A 123 16.37 -35.45 -31.36
CA GLY A 123 17.58 -35.34 -30.54
C GLY A 123 18.06 -36.68 -29.95
N SER A 124 19.14 -36.64 -29.18
CA SER A 124 19.70 -37.82 -28.52
C SER A 124 18.90 -38.22 -27.28
N GLU A 125 19.02 -39.48 -26.83
CA GLU A 125 18.43 -39.93 -25.56
C GLU A 125 18.89 -39.08 -24.37
N GLY A 126 20.18 -38.71 -24.33
CA GLY A 126 20.71 -37.81 -23.31
C GLY A 126 20.08 -36.42 -23.33
N PHE A 127 19.77 -35.87 -24.51
CA PHE A 127 19.05 -34.60 -24.64
C PHE A 127 17.64 -34.71 -24.06
N ARG A 128 16.88 -35.77 -24.41
CA ARG A 128 15.51 -35.99 -23.91
C ARG A 128 15.47 -36.14 -22.40
N THR A 129 16.37 -36.95 -21.83
CA THR A 129 16.50 -37.12 -20.38
C THR A 129 16.92 -35.83 -19.71
N GLY A 130 17.80 -35.05 -20.33
CA GLY A 130 18.20 -33.73 -19.86
C GLY A 130 17.05 -32.72 -19.85
N VAL A 131 16.22 -32.68 -20.89
CA VAL A 131 15.04 -31.80 -20.96
C VAL A 131 14.01 -32.18 -19.90
N LEU A 132 13.75 -33.48 -19.70
CA LEU A 132 12.83 -33.95 -18.67
C LEU A 132 13.34 -33.61 -17.26
N ALA A 133 14.60 -33.96 -16.95
CA ALA A 133 15.19 -33.71 -15.64
C ALA A 133 15.34 -32.21 -15.36
N GLY A 134 15.77 -31.43 -16.36
CA GLY A 134 15.87 -29.98 -16.27
C GLY A 134 14.50 -29.32 -16.10
N GLY A 135 13.48 -29.79 -16.82
CA GLY A 135 12.10 -29.33 -16.69
C GLY A 135 11.54 -29.59 -15.30
N ALA A 136 11.70 -30.81 -14.78
CA ALA A 136 11.27 -31.17 -13.44
C ALA A 136 11.98 -30.33 -12.36
N GLY A 137 13.30 -30.15 -12.50
CA GLY A 137 14.09 -29.31 -11.59
C GLY A 137 13.65 -27.84 -11.61
N ALA A 138 13.43 -27.28 -12.80
CA ALA A 138 12.99 -25.90 -12.97
C ALA A 138 11.60 -25.65 -12.35
N VAL A 139 10.65 -26.58 -12.51
CA VAL A 139 9.34 -26.49 -11.86
C VAL A 139 9.48 -26.56 -10.34
N GLY A 140 10.23 -27.52 -9.82
CA GLY A 140 10.43 -27.69 -8.37
C GLY A 140 11.02 -26.43 -7.73
N LEU A 141 12.10 -25.90 -8.30
CA LEU A 141 12.69 -24.64 -7.84
C LEU A 141 11.74 -23.45 -8.00
N GLY A 142 11.02 -23.39 -9.12
CA GLY A 142 10.05 -22.33 -9.40
C GLY A 142 8.92 -22.27 -8.39
N VAL A 143 8.38 -23.42 -7.96
CA VAL A 143 7.35 -23.51 -6.90
C VAL A 143 7.88 -22.97 -5.57
N LEU A 144 9.10 -23.35 -5.19
CA LEU A 144 9.72 -22.88 -3.94
C LEU A 144 9.93 -21.36 -3.96
N LEU A 145 10.47 -20.82 -5.06
CA LEU A 145 10.67 -19.39 -5.23
C LEU A 145 9.35 -18.62 -5.27
N ALA A 146 8.34 -19.14 -5.96
CA ALA A 146 7.03 -18.54 -6.04
C ALA A 146 6.34 -18.50 -4.67
N ALA A 147 6.39 -19.60 -3.92
CA ALA A 147 5.83 -19.67 -2.58
C ALA A 147 6.54 -18.69 -1.62
N ALA A 148 7.87 -18.70 -1.58
CA ALA A 148 8.65 -17.79 -0.74
C ALA A 148 8.40 -16.32 -1.11
N GLY A 149 8.39 -16.00 -2.41
CA GLY A 149 8.10 -14.67 -2.91
C GLY A 149 6.70 -14.19 -2.55
N LEU A 150 5.69 -15.06 -2.70
CA LEU A 150 4.30 -14.74 -2.40
C LEU A 150 4.11 -14.50 -0.91
N THR A 151 4.71 -15.32 -0.05
CA THR A 151 4.69 -15.11 1.40
C THR A 151 5.29 -13.75 1.76
N LEU A 152 6.44 -13.40 1.19
CA LEU A 152 7.06 -12.11 1.45
C LEU A 152 6.21 -10.95 0.92
N TRP A 153 5.58 -11.11 -0.24
CA TRP A 153 4.72 -10.09 -0.83
C TRP A 153 3.46 -9.82 0.00
N LEU A 154 2.83 -10.87 0.52
CA LEU A 154 1.60 -10.77 1.30
C LEU A 154 1.82 -10.27 2.73
N THR A 155 2.96 -10.62 3.34
CA THR A 155 3.28 -10.22 4.72
C THR A 155 3.80 -8.79 4.84
N ASN A 156 4.36 -8.22 3.76
CA ASN A 156 4.83 -6.83 3.74
C ASN A 156 3.72 -5.80 3.39
N GLY A 157 2.50 -6.05 3.85
CA GLY A 157 1.38 -5.11 3.73
C GLY A 157 1.42 -4.02 4.81
N SER A 158 0.81 -2.87 4.54
CA SER A 158 0.56 -1.83 5.54
C SER A 158 -0.87 -1.96 6.09
N THR A 159 -1.04 -1.92 7.41
CA THR A 159 -2.36 -1.91 8.06
C THR A 159 -2.55 -0.65 8.89
N LEU A 160 -3.77 -0.12 8.91
CA LEU A 160 -4.14 1.09 9.66
C LEU A 160 -5.24 0.74 10.65
N ARG A 161 -5.08 1.17 11.90
CA ARG A 161 -6.11 1.09 12.94
C ARG A 161 -6.47 2.50 13.39
N PHE A 162 -7.78 2.73 13.53
CA PHE A 162 -8.34 4.00 13.95
C PHE A 162 -9.01 3.80 15.29
N ASP A 163 -8.43 4.37 16.34
CA ASP A 163 -8.98 4.29 17.68
C ASP A 163 -9.49 5.68 18.13
N PRO A 164 -10.73 5.77 18.65
CA PRO A 164 -11.18 6.97 19.34
C PRO A 164 -10.28 7.16 20.57
N SER A 165 -9.57 8.28 20.68
CA SER A 165 -8.68 8.49 21.82
C SER A 165 -9.47 9.03 23.02
N PRO A 166 -9.64 8.29 24.13
CA PRO A 166 -10.27 8.80 25.34
C PRO A 166 -9.44 9.91 26.01
N ALA A 167 -8.12 9.93 25.76
CA ALA A 167 -7.18 10.88 26.37
C ALA A 167 -7.34 12.33 25.88
N LEU A 168 -8.00 12.54 24.75
CA LEU A 168 -8.29 13.87 24.21
C LEU A 168 -9.79 14.23 24.33
N ALA A 169 -10.65 13.30 24.76
CA ALA A 169 -12.04 13.57 25.13
C ALA A 169 -12.17 14.27 26.49
N THR A 170 -11.11 14.23 27.31
CA THR A 170 -11.00 14.88 28.62
C THR A 170 -10.42 16.29 28.56
N ALA A 171 -10.04 16.79 27.38
CA ALA A 171 -9.74 18.22 27.24
C ALA A 171 -11.01 19.01 27.63
N PRO A 172 -10.94 19.89 28.65
CA PRO A 172 -12.11 20.64 29.08
C PRO A 172 -12.68 21.39 27.87
N PRO A 173 -14.02 21.52 27.75
CA PRO A 173 -14.57 22.39 26.74
C PRO A 173 -13.93 23.76 26.93
N VAL A 174 -13.20 24.24 25.92
CA VAL A 174 -12.88 25.66 25.80
C VAL A 174 -14.23 26.37 25.68
N GLY A 175 -14.80 26.73 26.84
CA GLY A 175 -16.01 27.53 26.92
C GLY A 175 -15.69 29.01 26.73
N PRO A 176 -16.71 29.86 26.71
CA PRO A 176 -18.04 29.68 26.14
C PRO A 176 -18.09 30.37 24.77
N ARG A 177 -18.74 29.73 23.78
CA ARG A 177 -19.40 30.56 22.76
C ARG A 177 -20.39 31.42 23.52
N ALA A 178 -20.20 32.74 23.47
CA ALA A 178 -21.12 33.73 23.98
C ALA A 178 -22.55 33.27 23.65
N ALA A 179 -23.30 32.90 24.68
CA ALA A 179 -24.72 32.68 24.55
C ALA A 179 -25.32 34.05 24.28
N VAL A 180 -25.52 34.37 23.00
CA VAL A 180 -26.36 35.51 22.61
C VAL A 180 -27.78 35.16 23.04
N ARG A 181 -28.13 35.55 24.27
CA ARG A 181 -29.52 35.63 24.70
C ARG A 181 -30.14 36.80 23.96
N LEU A 182 -31.02 36.49 23.01
CA LEU A 182 -31.96 37.47 22.48
C LEU A 182 -32.92 37.85 23.61
N LEU A 183 -32.66 38.99 24.25
CA LEU A 183 -33.68 39.70 25.02
C LEU A 183 -34.52 40.54 24.03
N PRO A 184 -35.85 40.60 24.20
CA PRO A 184 -36.73 41.34 23.29
C PRO A 184 -36.60 42.87 23.38
N THR A 185 -35.66 43.39 24.18
CA THR A 185 -35.50 44.83 24.41
C THR A 185 -34.02 45.22 24.53
N GLY A 186 -33.43 45.70 23.44
CA GLY A 186 -32.30 46.65 23.41
C GLY A 186 -30.88 46.12 23.68
N LEU A 187 -29.94 46.46 22.78
CA LEU A 187 -28.49 46.26 22.90
C LEU A 187 -27.85 47.25 23.89
N ALA A 188 -26.96 46.78 24.76
CA ALA A 188 -25.92 47.58 25.42
C ALA A 188 -24.61 46.79 25.46
N PHE A 189 -23.50 47.48 25.18
CA PHE A 189 -22.15 46.93 24.96
C PHE A 189 -21.49 46.37 26.23
#